data_AF-A0A2T5C7C2-F1
#
_entry.id   AF-A0A2T5C7C2-F1
#
_cell.length_a   1.000
_cell.length_b   1.000
_cell.length_c   1.000
_cell.angle_alpha   90.00
_cell.angle_beta   90.00
_cell.angle_gamma   90.00
#
_symmetry.space_group_name_H-M   'P 1'
#
loop_
_entity.id
_entity.type
_entity.pdbx_description
1 polymer ?
#
loop_
_entity_poly.entity_id
_entity_poly.type
_entity_poly.pdbx_seq_one_letter_code
_entity_poly.pdbx_strand_id
1 'polypeptide(L)'
;SSFADAAVTGQRVAGSSDYTGGLVGRIQGDSTIAGAVLTGQNVTGGNFTGGLAGESTGSAVQRVVLSGGQIAGGTNVGGLFGMFSGGQLHLASADATVQSSGDQTGGLAGQVVNLADLRQVYSTGSVSGSYSTGGLAGFVGGGSVIADGYSRAAVSGGQRAGGFAGQLNASTISRCYSTGAVNGWSAV
;
A
#
# COMPACT_ATOMS: atom_id res chain seq x y z
N SER A 1 10.39 -16.29 8.58
CA SER A 1 9.18 -17.00 9.06
C SER A 1 8.16 -17.07 7.93
N SER A 2 7.26 -18.05 7.92
CA SER A 2 6.20 -18.16 6.91
C SER A 2 4.82 -18.05 7.55
N PHE A 3 3.97 -17.20 6.99
CA PHE A 3 2.55 -17.14 7.33
C PHE A 3 1.75 -17.59 6.11
N ALA A 4 0.99 -18.67 6.25
CA ALA A 4 0.14 -19.22 5.19
C ALA A 4 -1.32 -19.22 5.64
N ASP A 5 -2.21 -18.82 4.73
CA ASP A 5 -3.67 -18.97 4.83
C ASP A 5 -4.28 -18.36 6.10
N ALA A 6 -3.81 -17.16 6.47
CA ALA A 6 -4.32 -16.40 7.61
C ALA A 6 -5.59 -15.62 7.23
N ALA A 7 -6.69 -15.83 7.95
CA ALA A 7 -7.89 -15.01 7.84
C ALA A 7 -8.04 -14.12 9.08
N VAL A 8 -8.04 -12.80 8.88
CA VAL A 8 -8.08 -11.79 9.95
C VAL A 8 -9.26 -10.86 9.71
N THR A 9 -10.18 -10.76 10.67
CA THR A 9 -11.42 -9.96 10.51
C THR A 9 -11.58 -8.97 11.65
N GLY A 10 -11.89 -7.71 11.31
CA GLY A 10 -12.34 -6.71 12.28
C GLY A 10 -11.29 -6.26 13.30
N GLN A 11 -9.99 -6.47 13.02
CA GLN A 11 -8.96 -6.06 13.97
C GLN A 11 -8.91 -4.54 14.07
N ARG A 12 -8.83 -4.07 15.32
CA ARG A 12 -8.57 -2.67 15.64
C ARG A 12 -7.18 -2.55 16.22
N VAL A 13 -6.27 -1.94 15.47
CA VAL A 13 -4.91 -1.61 15.92
C VAL A 13 -4.83 -0.10 15.97
N ALA A 14 -4.64 0.47 17.16
CA ALA A 14 -4.58 1.92 17.33
C ALA A 14 -3.40 2.30 18.21
N GLY A 15 -2.51 3.13 17.66
CA GLY A 15 -1.36 3.70 18.36
C GLY A 15 -0.60 4.67 17.46
N SER A 16 0.17 5.58 18.04
CA SER A 16 1.03 6.49 17.27
C SER A 16 2.42 5.91 16.97
N SER A 17 2.58 4.59 17.10
CA SER A 17 3.85 3.91 16.87
C SER A 17 4.18 3.84 15.39
N ASP A 18 5.47 3.90 15.07
CA ASP A 18 5.95 3.61 13.73
C ASP A 18 5.85 2.11 13.43
N TYR A 19 5.78 1.76 12.15
CA TYR A 19 5.73 0.38 11.64
C TYR A 19 4.49 -0.37 12.13
N THR A 20 3.33 0.25 11.95
CA THR A 20 2.05 -0.30 12.41
C THR A 20 1.42 -1.15 11.31
N GLY A 21 1.19 -2.42 11.61
CA GLY A 21 0.49 -3.36 10.72
C GLY A 21 -0.71 -4.00 11.39
N GLY A 22 -1.77 -4.27 10.62
CA GLY A 22 -2.96 -4.99 11.14
C GLY A 22 -2.67 -6.45 11.49
N LEU A 23 -1.73 -7.10 10.78
CA LEU A 23 -1.26 -8.45 11.11
C LEU A 23 0.12 -8.41 11.79
N VAL A 24 1.11 -7.73 11.19
CA VAL A 24 2.49 -7.67 11.73
C VAL A 24 3.08 -6.28 11.55
N GLY A 25 3.88 -5.78 12.49
CA GLY A 25 4.52 -4.47 12.30
C GLY A 25 5.57 -4.47 11.17
N ARG A 26 6.43 -5.50 11.15
CA ARG A 26 7.54 -5.64 10.21
C ARG A 26 7.65 -7.06 9.65
N ILE A 27 7.91 -7.16 8.35
CA ILE A 27 8.31 -8.39 7.67
C ILE A 27 9.73 -8.18 7.16
N GLN A 28 10.66 -9.08 7.51
CA GLN A 28 12.07 -8.93 7.19
C GLN A 28 12.66 -10.21 6.61
N GLY A 29 13.68 -10.03 5.75
CA GLY A 29 14.44 -11.09 5.12
C GLY A 29 13.58 -11.96 4.19
N ASP A 30 14.00 -13.20 3.99
CA ASP A 30 13.35 -14.18 3.09
C ASP A 30 12.02 -14.74 3.66
N SER A 31 11.31 -13.94 4.47
CA SER A 31 10.01 -14.32 5.02
C SER A 31 8.96 -14.38 3.92
N THR A 32 8.04 -15.33 4.05
CA THR A 32 6.97 -15.54 3.07
C THR A 32 5.60 -15.31 3.71
N ILE A 33 4.75 -14.50 3.08
CA ILE A 33 3.33 -14.41 3.42
C ILE A 33 2.52 -14.88 2.22
N ALA A 34 1.67 -15.87 2.40
CA ALA A 34 0.86 -16.43 1.34
C ALA A 34 -0.58 -16.63 1.78
N GLY A 35 -1.57 -16.18 0.99
CA GLY A 35 -2.97 -16.51 1.24
C GLY A 35 -3.62 -15.73 2.39
N ALA A 36 -3.11 -14.56 2.74
CA ALA A 36 -3.69 -13.76 3.81
C ALA A 36 -4.96 -13.04 3.32
N VAL A 37 -6.06 -13.19 4.06
CA VAL A 37 -7.33 -12.50 3.82
C VAL A 37 -7.63 -11.62 5.02
N LEU A 38 -7.62 -10.31 4.82
CA LEU A 38 -7.89 -9.30 5.82
C LEU A 38 -9.22 -8.62 5.51
N THR A 39 -10.15 -8.63 6.46
CA THR A 39 -11.48 -8.03 6.27
C THR A 39 -11.73 -6.97 7.33
N GLY A 40 -12.17 -5.78 6.92
CA GLY A 40 -12.62 -4.72 7.82
C GLY A 40 -11.56 -4.24 8.82
N GLN A 41 -10.29 -4.18 8.39
CA GLN A 41 -9.20 -3.76 9.28
C GLN A 41 -9.33 -2.28 9.64
N ASN A 42 -9.22 -1.92 10.93
CA ASN A 42 -9.20 -0.54 11.39
C ASN A 42 -7.84 -0.27 12.06
N VAL A 43 -6.90 0.22 11.26
CA VAL A 43 -5.51 0.44 11.68
C VAL A 43 -5.24 1.94 11.74
N THR A 44 -4.81 2.43 12.89
CA THR A 44 -4.31 3.79 13.08
C THR A 44 -2.88 3.71 13.60
N GLY A 45 -1.93 4.27 12.86
CA GLY A 45 -0.49 4.21 13.12
C GLY A 45 0.23 5.57 13.04
N GLY A 46 1.52 5.58 13.35
CA GLY A 46 2.44 6.69 13.08
C GLY A 46 3.01 6.63 11.66
N ASN A 47 4.33 6.57 11.53
CA ASN A 47 4.97 6.35 10.22
C ASN A 47 4.91 4.89 9.82
N PHE A 48 4.85 4.61 8.51
CA PHE A 48 4.80 3.26 7.95
C PHE A 48 3.60 2.48 8.50
N THR A 49 2.41 2.80 7.99
CA THR A 49 1.17 2.15 8.42
C THR A 49 0.56 1.35 7.27
N GLY A 50 0.25 0.08 7.53
CA GLY A 50 -0.41 -0.79 6.57
C GLY A 50 -1.44 -1.73 7.20
N GLY A 51 -2.41 -2.18 6.42
CA GLY A 51 -3.41 -3.16 6.86
C GLY A 51 -2.82 -4.54 7.08
N LEU A 52 -1.83 -4.96 6.27
CA LEU A 52 -1.07 -6.18 6.52
C LEU A 52 0.14 -5.89 7.41
N ALA A 53 1.02 -5.00 6.94
CA ALA A 53 2.25 -4.66 7.62
C ALA A 53 2.66 -3.19 7.50
N GLY A 54 3.33 -2.66 8.52
CA GLY A 54 3.91 -1.32 8.43
C GLY A 54 5.06 -1.29 7.42
N GLU A 55 5.98 -2.24 7.53
CA GLU A 55 7.14 -2.38 6.65
C GLU A 55 7.35 -3.83 6.22
N SER A 56 7.77 -3.99 4.97
CA SER A 56 8.15 -5.28 4.40
C SER A 56 9.45 -5.13 3.61
N THR A 57 10.50 -5.84 4.02
CA THR A 57 11.85 -5.74 3.44
C THR A 57 12.39 -7.10 3.05
N GLY A 58 12.70 -7.31 1.77
CA GLY A 58 13.29 -8.55 1.25
C GLY A 58 12.35 -9.75 1.14
N SER A 59 11.04 -9.55 1.38
CA SER A 59 10.10 -10.65 1.56
C SER A 59 9.38 -11.08 0.29
N ALA A 60 8.82 -12.30 0.31
CA ALA A 60 7.93 -12.79 -0.73
C ALA A 60 6.49 -12.79 -0.22
N VAL A 61 5.64 -11.93 -0.76
CA VAL A 61 4.23 -11.84 -0.38
C VAL A 61 3.34 -12.18 -1.57
N GLN A 62 2.39 -13.09 -1.37
CA GLN A 62 1.52 -13.52 -2.45
C GLN A 62 0.09 -13.82 -2.00
N ARG A 63 -0.87 -13.68 -2.90
CA ARG A 63 -2.29 -14.02 -2.67
C ARG A 63 -2.84 -13.33 -1.42
N VAL A 64 -2.62 -12.02 -1.30
CA VAL A 64 -3.08 -11.23 -0.16
C VAL A 64 -4.25 -10.34 -0.57
N VAL A 65 -5.34 -10.39 0.19
CA VAL A 65 -6.53 -9.60 -0.07
C VAL A 65 -6.89 -8.82 1.19
N LEU A 66 -6.97 -7.49 1.07
CA LEU A 66 -7.63 -6.62 2.04
C LEU A 66 -8.99 -6.16 1.50
N SER A 67 -10.06 -6.38 2.26
CA SER A 67 -11.43 -6.02 1.89
C SER A 67 -12.13 -5.21 2.98
N GLY A 68 -12.45 -3.96 2.70
CA GLY A 68 -13.02 -3.00 3.61
C GLY A 68 -12.08 -2.58 4.75
N GLY A 69 -12.52 -1.58 5.50
CA GLY A 69 -11.80 -1.04 6.66
C GLY A 69 -11.20 0.34 6.42
N GLN A 70 -10.49 0.84 7.44
CA GLN A 70 -9.87 2.15 7.45
C GLN A 70 -8.43 2.02 7.92
N ILE A 71 -7.49 2.47 7.10
CA ILE A 71 -6.07 2.53 7.40
C ILE A 71 -5.66 3.99 7.45
N ALA A 72 -5.32 4.47 8.64
CA ALA A 72 -4.94 5.86 8.89
C ALA A 72 -3.53 5.93 9.47
N GLY A 73 -2.72 6.89 9.03
CA GLY A 73 -1.40 7.09 9.61
C GLY A 73 -0.80 8.46 9.35
N GLY A 74 0.40 8.66 9.90
CA GLY A 74 1.21 9.86 9.70
C GLY A 74 1.81 9.89 8.30
N THR A 75 3.00 9.30 8.13
CA THR A 75 3.74 9.23 6.86
C THR A 75 3.78 7.79 6.36
N ASN A 76 3.83 7.58 5.04
CA ASN A 76 3.90 6.24 4.44
C ASN A 76 2.72 5.35 4.82
N VAL A 77 1.55 5.65 4.26
CA VAL A 77 0.35 4.88 4.55
C VAL A 77 -0.09 4.15 3.28
N GLY A 78 -0.31 2.83 3.41
CA GLY A 78 -0.85 2.02 2.34
C GLY A 78 -1.91 1.04 2.81
N GLY A 79 -2.76 0.57 1.91
CA GLY A 79 -3.77 -0.43 2.26
C GLY A 79 -3.14 -1.71 2.81
N LEU A 80 -2.13 -2.28 2.13
CA LEU A 80 -1.40 -3.45 2.63
C LEU A 80 -0.13 -3.07 3.38
N PHE A 81 0.66 -2.17 2.81
CA PHE A 81 2.00 -1.83 3.31
C PHE A 81 2.19 -0.33 3.50
N GLY A 82 2.77 0.08 4.62
CA GLY A 82 3.33 1.43 4.72
C GLY A 82 4.52 1.59 3.76
N MET A 83 5.44 0.63 3.81
CA MET A 83 6.58 0.53 2.89
C MET A 83 6.82 -0.92 2.46
N PHE A 84 7.10 -1.10 1.17
CA PHE A 84 7.53 -2.37 0.58
C PHE A 84 8.88 -2.19 -0.12
N SER A 85 9.92 -2.89 0.33
CA SER A 85 11.31 -2.68 -0.04
C SER A 85 11.99 -3.99 -0.48
N GLY A 86 12.49 -4.06 -1.71
CA GLY A 86 13.37 -5.16 -2.17
C GLY A 86 12.80 -6.58 -2.09
N GLY A 87 11.48 -6.73 -2.14
CA GLY A 87 10.79 -8.01 -2.14
C GLY A 87 9.92 -8.22 -3.37
N GLN A 88 9.16 -9.31 -3.38
CA GLN A 88 8.17 -9.62 -4.42
C GLN A 88 6.76 -9.59 -3.84
N LEU A 89 5.86 -8.88 -4.50
CA LEU A 89 4.43 -8.88 -4.19
C LEU A 89 3.65 -9.35 -5.41
N HIS A 90 2.92 -10.46 -5.27
CA HIS A 90 2.21 -11.08 -6.37
C HIS A 90 0.75 -11.39 -6.03
N LEU A 91 -0.19 -11.14 -6.94
CA LEU A 91 -1.62 -11.43 -6.73
C LEU A 91 -2.14 -10.81 -5.43
N ALA A 92 -2.04 -9.49 -5.31
CA ALA A 92 -2.42 -8.79 -4.08
C ALA A 92 -3.37 -7.62 -4.34
N SER A 93 -4.31 -7.41 -3.42
CA SER A 93 -5.31 -6.37 -3.58
C SER A 93 -5.67 -5.65 -2.29
N ALA A 94 -6.03 -4.37 -2.41
CA ALA A 94 -6.54 -3.57 -1.32
C ALA A 94 -7.81 -2.80 -1.71
N ASP A 95 -8.90 -3.15 -1.05
CA ASP A 95 -10.11 -2.37 -0.98
C ASP A 95 -10.25 -1.82 0.44
N ALA A 96 -9.81 -0.58 0.67
CA ALA A 96 -9.93 0.06 1.98
C ALA A 96 -9.90 1.59 1.85
N THR A 97 -10.40 2.27 2.87
CA THR A 97 -10.20 3.71 3.03
C THR A 97 -8.82 3.96 3.59
N VAL A 98 -7.92 4.55 2.81
CA VAL A 98 -6.54 4.88 3.21
C VAL A 98 -6.40 6.38 3.39
N GLN A 99 -5.94 6.81 4.56
CA GLN A 99 -5.81 8.22 4.93
C GLN A 99 -4.45 8.51 5.55
N SER A 100 -3.81 9.58 5.09
CA SER A 100 -2.54 10.06 5.63
C SER A 100 -2.57 11.57 5.78
N SER A 101 -1.96 12.06 6.86
CA SER A 101 -1.67 13.49 7.02
C SER A 101 -0.30 13.89 6.44
N GLY A 102 0.54 12.92 6.06
CA GLY A 102 1.94 13.11 5.66
C GLY A 102 2.19 12.90 4.17
N ASP A 103 3.39 12.41 3.87
CA ASP A 103 3.99 12.59 2.56
C ASP A 103 3.56 11.59 1.49
N GLN A 104 3.52 10.29 1.79
CA GLN A 104 3.22 9.26 0.78
C GLN A 104 2.05 8.40 1.17
N THR A 105 1.04 8.36 0.30
CA THR A 105 -0.18 7.60 0.49
C THR A 105 -0.51 6.80 -0.77
N GLY A 106 -0.72 5.50 -0.62
CA GLY A 106 -1.15 4.65 -1.73
C GLY A 106 -2.30 3.74 -1.34
N GLY A 107 -3.18 3.39 -2.28
CA GLY A 107 -4.24 2.42 -1.98
C GLY A 107 -3.71 1.03 -1.62
N LEU A 108 -2.57 0.62 -2.19
CA LEU A 108 -1.90 -0.64 -1.87
C LEU A 108 -0.66 -0.43 -0.98
N ALA A 109 0.21 0.51 -1.34
CA ALA A 109 1.46 0.76 -0.63
C ALA A 109 1.79 2.26 -0.51
N GLY A 110 2.25 2.71 0.65
CA GLY A 110 2.75 4.09 0.80
C GLY A 110 4.01 4.33 -0.03
N GLN A 111 5.00 3.45 0.11
CA GLN A 111 6.25 3.45 -0.66
C GLN A 111 6.59 2.07 -1.24
N VAL A 112 7.16 2.07 -2.44
CA VAL A 112 7.71 0.90 -3.13
C VAL A 112 9.14 1.24 -3.56
N VAL A 113 10.15 0.59 -2.98
CA VAL A 113 11.56 0.97 -3.13
C VAL A 113 12.52 -0.23 -3.21
N ASN A 114 13.80 0.06 -3.53
CA ASN A 114 14.93 -0.87 -3.46
C ASN A 114 14.76 -2.14 -4.30
N LEU A 115 14.46 -2.00 -5.59
CA LEU A 115 14.25 -3.13 -6.51
C LEU A 115 13.05 -4.01 -6.13
N ALA A 116 12.03 -3.44 -5.50
CA ALA A 116 10.79 -4.16 -5.26
C ALA A 116 10.08 -4.51 -6.57
N ASP A 117 9.50 -5.71 -6.64
CA ASP A 117 8.73 -6.17 -7.81
C ASP A 117 7.28 -6.48 -7.43
N LEU A 118 6.35 -5.67 -7.93
CA LEU A 118 4.91 -5.79 -7.70
C LEU A 118 4.23 -6.23 -9.00
N ARG A 119 3.56 -7.38 -8.98
CA ARG A 119 2.92 -7.98 -10.16
C ARG A 119 1.48 -8.38 -9.88
N GLN A 120 0.57 -8.06 -10.80
CA GLN A 120 -0.85 -8.44 -10.67
C GLN A 120 -1.45 -7.90 -9.37
N VAL A 121 -1.30 -6.59 -9.17
CA VAL A 121 -1.72 -5.89 -7.96
C VAL A 121 -2.79 -4.86 -8.26
N TYR A 122 -3.74 -4.66 -7.36
CA TYR A 122 -4.76 -3.64 -7.56
C TYR A 122 -5.32 -3.01 -6.30
N SER A 123 -5.91 -1.83 -6.47
CA SER A 123 -6.64 -1.11 -5.42
C SER A 123 -7.97 -0.55 -5.90
N THR A 124 -8.99 -0.53 -5.05
CA THR A 124 -10.35 -0.09 -5.40
C THR A 124 -11.00 0.88 -4.41
N GLY A 125 -10.46 1.01 -3.19
CA GLY A 125 -11.03 1.86 -2.13
C GLY A 125 -10.81 3.37 -2.35
N SER A 126 -10.84 4.17 -1.28
CA SER A 126 -10.55 5.62 -1.37
C SER A 126 -9.20 5.94 -0.74
N VAL A 127 -8.42 6.82 -1.37
CA VAL A 127 -7.08 7.21 -0.90
C VAL A 127 -7.05 8.72 -0.72
N SER A 128 -6.73 9.18 0.49
CA SER A 128 -6.59 10.60 0.80
C SER A 128 -5.24 10.89 1.44
N GLY A 129 -4.50 11.85 0.90
CA GLY A 129 -3.16 12.20 1.37
C GLY A 129 -2.78 13.66 1.11
N SER A 130 -1.78 14.16 1.84
CA SER A 130 -1.40 15.58 1.80
C SER A 130 -0.39 15.94 0.71
N TYR A 131 0.49 15.01 0.32
CA TYR A 131 1.59 15.30 -0.61
C TYR A 131 1.57 14.41 -1.85
N SER A 132 2.23 13.26 -1.84
CA SER A 132 2.26 12.27 -2.92
C SER A 132 1.22 11.18 -2.69
N THR A 133 0.10 11.28 -3.39
CA THR A 133 -1.06 10.40 -3.23
C THR A 133 -1.29 9.66 -4.54
N GLY A 134 -1.20 8.33 -4.50
CA GLY A 134 -1.46 7.47 -5.67
C GLY A 134 -2.59 6.50 -5.41
N GLY A 135 -3.37 6.19 -6.45
CA GLY A 135 -4.42 5.17 -6.34
C GLY A 135 -3.87 3.81 -5.88
N LEU A 136 -2.70 3.40 -6.37
CA LEU A 136 -2.02 2.16 -5.97
C LEU A 136 -0.81 2.44 -5.06
N ALA A 137 0.09 3.33 -5.46
CA ALA A 137 1.31 3.63 -4.70
C ALA A 137 1.55 5.13 -4.49
N GLY A 138 1.91 5.55 -3.28
CA GLY A 138 2.25 6.96 -3.03
C GLY A 138 3.54 7.37 -3.73
N PHE A 139 4.60 6.59 -3.54
CA PHE A 139 5.89 6.77 -4.19
C PHE A 139 6.49 5.45 -4.65
N VAL A 140 7.06 5.46 -5.85
CA VAL A 140 7.76 4.31 -6.45
C VAL A 140 9.17 4.74 -6.84
N GLY A 141 10.18 4.10 -6.25
CA GLY A 141 11.58 4.51 -6.33
C GLY A 141 12.58 3.36 -6.40
N GLY A 142 13.86 3.69 -6.61
CA GLY A 142 14.98 2.76 -6.42
C GLY A 142 14.98 1.55 -7.37
N GLY A 143 14.68 1.76 -8.65
CA GLY A 143 14.69 0.68 -9.65
C GLY A 143 13.53 -0.32 -9.52
N SER A 144 12.48 0.04 -8.77
CA SER A 144 11.35 -0.85 -8.55
C SER A 144 10.48 -1.01 -9.79
N VAL A 145 9.74 -2.12 -9.85
CA VAL A 145 8.85 -2.45 -10.97
C VAL A 145 7.45 -2.68 -10.43
N ILE A 146 6.47 -2.05 -11.07
CA ILE A 146 5.06 -2.40 -10.92
C ILE A 146 4.54 -2.79 -12.29
N ALA A 147 3.99 -4.00 -12.42
CA ALA A 147 3.41 -4.44 -13.68
C ALA A 147 2.11 -5.21 -13.53
N ASP A 148 1.30 -5.15 -14.60
CA ASP A 148 0.06 -5.90 -14.72
C ASP A 148 -0.96 -5.55 -13.62
N GLY A 149 -0.98 -4.29 -13.19
CA GLY A 149 -1.79 -3.82 -12.07
C GLY A 149 -2.83 -2.78 -12.47
N TYR A 150 -3.79 -2.49 -11.59
CA TYR A 150 -4.73 -1.39 -11.83
C TYR A 150 -5.17 -0.68 -10.55
N SER A 151 -5.64 0.55 -10.71
CA SER A 151 -6.35 1.24 -9.62
C SER A 151 -7.72 1.73 -10.07
N ARG A 152 -8.75 1.43 -9.30
CA ARG A 152 -10.07 2.08 -9.40
C ARG A 152 -10.31 3.02 -8.23
N ALA A 153 -9.28 3.26 -7.42
CA ALA A 153 -9.42 3.98 -6.18
C ALA A 153 -9.75 5.45 -6.45
N ALA A 154 -10.69 6.00 -5.68
CA ALA A 154 -10.92 7.44 -5.68
C ALA A 154 -9.79 8.12 -4.91
N VAL A 155 -9.05 9.01 -5.57
CA VAL A 155 -7.89 9.69 -5.01
C VAL A 155 -8.23 11.14 -4.69
N SER A 156 -7.99 11.53 -3.45
CA SER A 156 -8.03 12.92 -2.98
C SER A 156 -6.65 13.30 -2.46
N GLY A 157 -5.80 13.85 -3.32
CA GLY A 157 -4.42 14.20 -2.98
C GLY A 157 -4.22 15.71 -2.82
N GLY A 158 -3.16 16.10 -2.11
CA GLY A 158 -2.71 17.49 -2.07
C GLY A 158 -1.84 17.85 -3.29
N GLN A 159 -0.52 17.90 -3.12
CA GLN A 159 0.39 18.46 -4.15
C GLN A 159 0.61 17.57 -5.38
N ARG A 160 0.72 16.25 -5.20
CA ARG A 160 1.03 15.29 -6.26
C ARG A 160 0.02 14.15 -6.21
N ALA A 161 -1.07 14.30 -6.93
CA ALA A 161 -2.14 13.31 -6.99
C ALA A 161 -2.07 12.56 -8.33
N GLY A 162 -1.87 11.25 -8.28
CA GLY A 162 -1.85 10.41 -9.47
C GLY A 162 -2.86 9.27 -9.39
N GLY A 163 -3.53 8.98 -10.50
CA GLY A 163 -4.54 7.91 -10.55
C GLY A 163 -3.99 6.51 -10.22
N PHE A 164 -2.71 6.26 -10.52
CA PHE A 164 -2.04 5.00 -10.20
C PHE A 164 -0.89 5.18 -9.20
N ALA A 165 0.04 6.10 -9.47
CA ALA A 165 1.15 6.42 -8.58
C ALA A 165 1.26 7.94 -8.37
N GLY A 166 1.50 8.37 -7.13
CA GLY A 166 1.65 9.81 -6.82
C GLY A 166 2.99 10.38 -7.30
N GLN A 167 4.06 9.59 -7.19
CA GLN A 167 5.38 9.96 -7.69
C GLN A 167 6.15 8.73 -8.15
N LEU A 168 6.85 8.85 -9.28
CA LEU A 168 7.71 7.82 -9.86
C LEU A 168 9.15 8.36 -9.99
N ASN A 169 10.15 7.61 -9.53
CA ASN A 169 11.55 7.96 -9.64
C ASN A 169 12.40 6.74 -10.02
N ALA A 170 13.11 6.84 -11.16
CA ALA A 170 14.04 5.81 -11.64
C ALA A 170 13.48 4.37 -11.52
N SER A 171 12.21 4.17 -11.92
CA SER A 171 11.44 2.95 -11.70
C SER A 171 10.46 2.75 -12.86
N THR A 172 9.90 1.54 -12.98
CA THR A 172 9.05 1.17 -14.14
C THR A 172 7.63 0.85 -13.71
N ILE A 173 6.65 1.46 -14.38
CA ILE A 173 5.24 1.07 -14.32
C ILE A 173 4.84 0.61 -15.73
N SER A 174 4.38 -0.63 -15.89
CA SER A 174 4.08 -1.19 -17.21
C SER A 174 2.81 -2.03 -17.23
N ARG A 175 2.00 -1.92 -18.29
CA ARG A 175 0.69 -2.62 -18.39
C ARG A 175 -0.21 -2.35 -17.19
N CYS A 176 -0.21 -1.08 -16.73
CA CYS A 176 -1.03 -0.62 -15.64
C CYS A 176 -2.03 0.45 -16.09
N TYR A 177 -3.18 0.52 -15.43
CA TYR A 177 -4.19 1.54 -15.73
C TYR A 177 -4.89 2.05 -14.46
N SER A 178 -5.43 3.27 -14.52
CA SER A 178 -6.27 3.85 -13.47
C SER A 178 -7.60 4.33 -14.03
N THR A 179 -8.68 4.11 -13.28
CA THR A 179 -10.06 4.51 -13.66
C THR A 179 -10.81 5.25 -12.56
N GLY A 180 -10.25 5.35 -11.35
CA GLY A 180 -10.85 6.11 -10.27
C GLY A 180 -10.72 7.61 -10.48
N ALA A 181 -11.64 8.38 -9.87
CA ALA A 181 -11.59 9.84 -9.90
C ALA A 181 -10.35 10.34 -9.14
N VAL A 182 -9.67 11.36 -9.68
CA VAL A 182 -8.50 11.98 -9.04
C VAL A 182 -8.81 13.46 -8.83
N ASN A 183 -8.82 13.88 -7.56
CA ASN A 183 -8.96 15.26 -7.14
C ASN A 183 -7.68 15.69 -6.43
N GLY A 184 -6.97 16.68 -6.96
CA GLY A 184 -5.78 17.26 -6.33
C GLY A 184 -5.34 18.56 -6.97
N TRP A 185 -4.37 19.25 -6.37
CA TRP A 185 -3.89 20.56 -6.87
C TRP A 185 -3.08 20.45 -8.16
N SER A 186 -2.52 19.26 -8.44
CA SER A 186 -1.98 18.87 -9.74
C SER A 186 -2.37 17.41 -9.98
N ALA A 187 -3.53 17.17 -10.58
CA ALA A 187 -4.01 15.84 -10.95
C ALA A 187 -3.38 15.41 -12.29
N VAL A 188 -2.76 14.22 -12.33
CA VAL A 188 -2.23 13.58 -13.55
C VAL A 188 -2.70 12.13 -13.66
#